data_AF-A0A669KB17-F1
#
_entry.id   AF-A0A669KB17-F1
#
_cell.length_a   1.000
_cell.length_b   1.000
_cell.length_c   1.000
_cell.angle_alpha   90.00
_cell.angle_beta   90.00
_cell.angle_gamma   90.00
#
_symmetry.space_group_name_H-M   'P 1'
#
loop_
_entity.id
_entity.type
_entity.pdbx_description
1 polymer ?
#
loop_
_entity_poly.entity_id
_entity_poly.type
_entity_poly.pdbx_seq_one_letter_code
_entity_poly.pdbx_strand_id
1 'polypeptide(L)'
;MSQWYELQQLDSKFLEQVHQLYDDSFPMEIRQYLAQWLEKQDWEHAANDVSFATIRFHDLLSQLDDQYSRFSLENNFLLQHNIRKSKRNLQDNFQEDPIQMSMIIYSCLKEERKILENAQRFNQAQSGNIQSTVMLDKQKELDSKVRNVKDKVMCIEHEIKSLEDLQDEYDFKCKTLQNREHETNGVAKSDQKQEQLLLKKMYLMLDNKRKEVVHKIIELLNVTELTQNALINDELVEWKRRQQSACIGGPPNACLDQLQNCCGESAASSAAA
;
A
#
# COMPACT_ATOMS: atom_id res chain seq x y z
N MET A 1 4.47 15.27 -20.07
CA MET A 1 3.61 14.98 -18.90
C MET A 1 2.55 16.08 -18.86
N SER A 2 1.31 15.77 -18.47
CA SER A 2 0.26 16.78 -18.38
C SER A 2 0.42 17.62 -17.11
N GLN A 3 -0.03 18.87 -17.16
CA GLN A 3 -0.11 19.75 -16.00
C GLN A 3 -0.94 19.11 -14.88
N TRP A 4 -2.01 18.40 -15.25
CA TRP A 4 -2.83 17.66 -14.29
C TRP A 4 -2.04 16.63 -13.48
N TYR A 5 -1.11 15.91 -14.12
CA TYR A 5 -0.28 14.94 -13.43
C TYR A 5 0.66 15.61 -12.43
N GLU A 6 1.24 16.77 -12.79
CA GLU A 6 2.11 17.54 -11.89
C GLU A 6 1.36 18.05 -10.66
N LEU A 7 0.10 18.50 -10.82
CA LEU A 7 -0.75 18.90 -9.69
C LEU A 7 -1.01 17.76 -8.72
N GLN A 8 -1.26 16.55 -9.23
CA GLN A 8 -1.53 15.36 -8.42
C GLN A 8 -0.32 14.92 -7.56
N GLN A 9 0.89 15.40 -7.88
CA GLN A 9 2.10 15.11 -7.09
C GLN A 9 2.35 16.13 -5.97
N LEU A 10 1.52 17.16 -5.83
CA LEU A 10 1.69 18.19 -4.81
C LEU A 10 1.23 17.71 -3.42
N ASP A 11 1.71 18.40 -2.38
CA ASP A 11 1.25 18.17 -1.01
C ASP A 11 -0.26 18.42 -0.87
N SER A 12 -0.88 17.73 0.09
CA SER A 12 -2.33 17.81 0.38
C SER A 12 -2.87 19.24 0.49
N LYS A 13 -2.10 20.18 1.04
CA LYS A 13 -2.49 21.60 1.15
C LYS A 13 -2.71 22.31 -0.19
N PHE A 14 -1.99 21.91 -1.24
CA PHE A 14 -2.15 22.45 -2.57
C PHE A 14 -3.23 21.70 -3.35
N LEU A 15 -3.37 20.39 -3.12
CA LEU A 15 -4.49 19.61 -3.65
C LEU A 15 -5.84 20.14 -3.16
N GLU A 16 -5.93 20.60 -1.91
CA GLU A 16 -7.13 21.25 -1.38
C GLU A 16 -7.49 22.54 -2.15
N GLN A 17 -6.49 23.33 -2.57
CA GLN A 17 -6.72 24.51 -3.41
C GLN A 17 -7.22 24.10 -4.81
N VAL A 18 -6.74 22.97 -5.34
CA VAL A 18 -7.26 22.41 -6.60
C VAL A 18 -8.70 21.94 -6.43
N HIS A 19 -9.07 21.31 -5.31
CA HIS A 19 -10.47 20.93 -5.04
C HIS A 19 -11.39 22.14 -5.04
N GLN A 20 -11.05 23.18 -4.28
CA GLN A 20 -11.83 24.42 -4.21
C GLN A 20 -12.00 25.12 -5.57
N LEU A 21 -11.02 24.99 -6.47
CA LEU A 21 -11.11 25.56 -7.82
C LEU A 21 -12.23 24.92 -8.64
N TYR A 22 -12.52 23.63 -8.43
CA TYR A 22 -13.41 22.83 -9.28
C TYR A 22 -14.80 22.55 -8.67
N ASP A 23 -15.05 22.89 -7.40
CA ASP A 23 -16.33 22.62 -6.73
C ASP A 23 -17.53 23.28 -7.44
N ASP A 24 -17.38 24.52 -7.94
CA ASP A 24 -18.48 25.31 -8.54
C ASP A 24 -18.23 25.77 -9.99
N SER A 25 -17.11 25.40 -10.62
CA SER A 25 -16.68 26.00 -11.90
C SER A 25 -16.87 25.09 -13.11
N PHE A 26 -16.12 23.99 -13.16
CA PHE A 26 -16.04 23.07 -14.29
C PHE A 26 -15.92 21.64 -13.76
N PRO A 27 -16.55 20.63 -14.38
CA PRO A 27 -16.47 19.26 -13.85
C PRO A 27 -15.03 18.73 -13.82
N MET A 28 -14.53 18.39 -12.62
CA MET A 28 -13.17 17.87 -12.43
C MET A 28 -12.94 16.57 -13.23
N GLU A 29 -13.99 15.77 -13.43
CA GLU A 29 -13.94 14.55 -14.23
C GLU A 29 -13.53 14.85 -15.67
N ILE A 30 -14.09 15.91 -16.27
CA ILE A 30 -13.73 16.33 -17.63
C ILE A 30 -12.31 16.87 -17.65
N ARG A 31 -11.95 17.69 -16.65
CA ARG A 31 -10.58 18.21 -16.48
C ARG A 31 -9.54 17.08 -16.44
N GLN A 32 -9.82 16.01 -15.73
CA GLN A 32 -8.94 14.85 -15.57
C GLN A 32 -8.86 14.00 -16.83
N TYR A 33 -10.01 13.53 -17.36
CA TYR A 33 -10.00 12.56 -18.48
C TYR A 33 -9.58 13.17 -19.80
N LEU A 34 -9.78 14.47 -19.97
CA LEU A 34 -9.38 15.21 -21.17
C LEU A 34 -8.19 16.13 -20.92
N ALA A 35 -7.43 15.93 -19.83
CA ALA A 35 -6.33 16.81 -19.41
C ALA A 35 -5.39 17.19 -20.56
N GLN A 36 -4.86 16.18 -21.28
CA GLN A 36 -3.92 16.41 -22.38
C GLN A 36 -4.54 17.18 -23.54
N TRP A 37 -5.83 16.95 -23.82
CA TRP A 37 -6.51 17.67 -24.90
C TRP A 37 -6.80 19.10 -24.48
N LEU A 38 -7.34 19.31 -23.27
CA LEU A 38 -7.64 20.63 -22.72
C LEU A 38 -6.39 21.50 -22.65
N GLU A 39 -5.28 20.98 -22.15
CA GLU A 39 -4.01 21.71 -22.00
C GLU A 39 -3.38 22.12 -23.34
N LYS A 40 -3.78 21.48 -24.45
CA LYS A 40 -3.26 21.77 -25.80
C LYS A 40 -4.03 22.89 -26.52
N GLN A 41 -5.26 23.21 -26.10
CA GLN A 41 -6.08 24.19 -26.81
C GLN A 41 -5.73 25.62 -26.41
N ASP A 42 -5.92 26.55 -27.34
CA ASP A 42 -5.77 27.99 -27.10
C ASP A 42 -7.08 28.57 -26.52
N TRP A 43 -7.28 28.33 -25.22
CA TRP A 43 -8.46 28.85 -24.50
C TRP A 43 -8.45 30.36 -24.32
N GLU A 44 -7.27 31.01 -24.40
CA GLU A 44 -7.17 32.47 -24.36
C GLU A 44 -7.77 33.08 -25.62
N HIS A 45 -7.45 32.52 -26.79
CA HIS A 45 -8.09 32.94 -28.03
C HIS A 45 -9.58 32.61 -28.03
N ALA A 46 -9.98 31.39 -27.60
CA ALA A 46 -11.39 30.99 -27.53
C ALA A 46 -12.22 31.86 -26.59
N ALA A 47 -11.65 32.38 -25.50
CA ALA A 47 -12.35 33.30 -24.61
C ALA A 47 -12.68 34.66 -25.25
N ASN A 48 -12.07 35.00 -26.39
CA ASN A 48 -12.24 36.30 -27.07
C ASN A 48 -12.89 36.19 -28.47
N ASP A 49 -13.12 34.98 -28.98
CA ASP A 49 -13.70 34.73 -30.31
C ASP A 49 -14.85 33.72 -30.23
N VAL A 50 -16.09 34.19 -30.47
CA VAL A 50 -17.31 33.37 -30.43
C VAL A 50 -17.20 32.16 -31.36
N SER A 51 -16.71 32.36 -32.58
CA SER A 51 -16.68 31.31 -33.59
C SER A 51 -15.71 30.21 -33.20
N PHE A 52 -14.54 30.59 -32.70
CA PHE A 52 -13.53 29.66 -32.23
C PHE A 52 -13.98 28.95 -30.95
N ALA A 53 -14.65 29.65 -30.03
CA ALA A 53 -15.25 29.08 -28.82
C ALA A 53 -16.28 27.99 -29.17
N THR A 54 -17.18 28.26 -30.12
CA THR A 54 -18.20 27.30 -30.56
C THR A 54 -17.57 26.06 -31.20
N ILE A 55 -16.53 26.21 -32.01
CA ILE A 55 -15.78 25.08 -32.58
C ILE A 55 -15.18 24.24 -31.45
N ARG A 56 -14.47 24.87 -30.51
CA ARG A 56 -13.83 24.18 -29.38
C ARG A 56 -14.83 23.51 -28.44
N PHE A 57 -16.02 24.09 -28.26
CA PHE A 57 -17.10 23.48 -27.52
C PHE A 57 -17.57 22.17 -28.16
N HIS A 58 -17.83 22.17 -29.47
CA HIS A 58 -18.21 20.95 -30.16
C HIS A 58 -17.07 19.92 -30.24
N ASP A 59 -15.81 20.36 -30.37
CA ASP A 59 -14.65 19.47 -30.28
C ASP A 59 -14.59 18.79 -28.90
N LEU A 60 -14.83 19.54 -27.81
CA LEU A 60 -14.88 19.01 -26.44
C LEU A 60 -15.99 17.95 -26.29
N LEU A 61 -17.18 18.21 -26.84
CA LEU A 61 -18.27 17.23 -26.83
C LEU A 61 -17.91 15.95 -27.60
N SER A 62 -17.20 16.08 -28.72
CA SER A 62 -16.69 14.92 -29.47
C SER A 62 -15.64 14.15 -28.68
N GLN A 63 -14.75 14.83 -27.96
CA GLN A 63 -13.78 14.17 -27.09
C GLN A 63 -14.47 13.40 -25.95
N LEU A 64 -15.60 13.89 -25.43
CA LEU A 64 -16.39 13.16 -24.44
C LEU A 64 -17.05 11.90 -25.03
N ASP A 65 -17.46 11.92 -26.29
CA ASP A 65 -17.99 10.73 -26.98
C ASP A 65 -16.91 9.65 -27.20
N ASP A 66 -15.69 10.08 -27.54
CA ASP A 66 -14.53 9.19 -27.64
C ASP A 66 -14.20 8.56 -26.28
N GLN A 67 -14.20 9.34 -25.20
CA GLN A 67 -13.98 8.82 -23.84
C GLN A 67 -15.11 7.89 -23.38
N TYR A 68 -16.36 8.22 -23.69
CA TYR A 68 -17.49 7.35 -23.40
C TYR A 68 -17.30 5.97 -24.07
N SER A 69 -16.90 5.96 -25.35
CA SER A 69 -16.63 4.72 -26.09
C SER A 69 -15.50 3.90 -25.47
N ARG A 70 -14.43 4.54 -24.98
CA ARG A 70 -13.35 3.87 -24.24
C ARG A 70 -13.86 3.22 -22.96
N PHE A 71 -14.66 3.93 -22.17
CA PHE A 71 -15.26 3.37 -20.95
C PHE A 71 -16.29 2.26 -21.23
N SER A 72 -16.93 2.27 -22.40
CA SER A 72 -17.77 1.16 -22.87
C SER A 72 -16.96 -0.10 -23.15
N LEU A 73 -15.77 0.02 -23.75
CA LEU A 73 -14.88 -1.13 -23.97
C LEU A 73 -14.40 -1.75 -22.64
N GLU A 74 -14.16 -0.91 -21.64
CA GLU A 74 -13.75 -1.33 -20.29
C GLU A 74 -14.91 -1.81 -19.41
N ASN A 75 -16.15 -1.80 -19.91
CA ASN A 75 -17.38 -2.09 -19.15
C ASN A 75 -17.51 -1.26 -17.85
N ASN A 76 -16.94 -0.05 -17.81
CA ASN A 76 -16.97 0.79 -16.62
C ASN A 76 -18.28 1.59 -16.54
N PHE A 77 -19.31 0.96 -15.97
CA PHE A 77 -20.66 1.54 -15.86
C PHE A 77 -20.69 2.90 -15.15
N LEU A 78 -19.93 3.06 -14.07
CA LEU A 78 -19.88 4.29 -13.29
C LEU A 78 -19.33 5.45 -14.12
N LEU A 79 -18.19 5.26 -14.79
CA LEU A 79 -17.57 6.30 -15.60
C LEU A 79 -18.39 6.65 -16.85
N GLN A 80 -19.03 5.66 -17.47
CA GLN A 80 -19.98 5.91 -18.57
C GLN A 80 -21.15 6.80 -18.12
N HIS A 81 -21.75 6.49 -16.96
CA HIS A 81 -22.82 7.30 -16.40
C HIS A 81 -22.36 8.74 -16.10
N ASN A 82 -21.19 8.89 -15.48
CA ASN A 82 -20.64 10.19 -15.10
C ASN A 82 -20.27 11.05 -16.31
N ILE A 83 -19.62 10.50 -17.34
CA ILE A 83 -19.34 11.23 -18.58
C ILE A 83 -20.63 11.64 -19.28
N ARG A 84 -21.62 10.74 -19.36
CA ARG A 84 -22.91 11.05 -19.99
C ARG A 84 -23.69 12.14 -19.25
N LYS A 85 -23.56 12.22 -17.92
CA LYS A 85 -24.13 13.31 -17.11
C LYS A 85 -23.36 14.60 -17.34
N SER A 86 -22.03 14.55 -17.30
CA SER A 86 -21.16 15.72 -17.46
C SER A 86 -21.31 16.36 -18.84
N LYS A 87 -21.42 15.55 -19.89
CA LYS A 87 -21.71 16.02 -21.26
C LYS A 87 -23.04 16.78 -21.32
N ARG A 88 -24.11 16.22 -20.76
CA ARG A 88 -25.43 16.89 -20.70
C ARG A 88 -25.36 18.22 -19.97
N ASN A 89 -24.72 18.24 -18.79
CA ASN A 89 -24.54 19.48 -18.01
C ASN A 89 -23.76 20.54 -18.80
N LEU A 90 -22.71 20.16 -19.54
CA LEU A 90 -21.99 21.12 -20.40
C LEU A 90 -22.88 21.67 -21.52
N GLN A 91 -23.70 20.83 -22.14
CA GLN A 91 -24.65 21.26 -23.17
C GLN A 91 -25.68 22.22 -22.61
N ASP A 92 -26.32 21.87 -21.50
CA ASP A 92 -27.37 22.69 -20.90
C ASP A 92 -26.85 24.06 -20.42
N ASN A 93 -25.59 24.14 -19.96
CA ASN A 93 -25.02 25.36 -19.38
C ASN A 93 -24.29 26.25 -20.38
N PHE A 94 -23.67 25.69 -21.43
CA PHE A 94 -22.73 26.43 -22.29
C PHE A 94 -23.02 26.35 -23.79
N GLN A 95 -24.04 25.62 -24.23
CA GLN A 95 -24.37 25.54 -25.65
C GLN A 95 -24.80 26.90 -26.22
N GLU A 96 -25.48 27.72 -25.43
CA GLU A 96 -25.91 29.07 -25.82
C GLU A 96 -24.80 30.13 -25.64
N ASP A 97 -23.83 29.89 -24.73
CA ASP A 97 -22.67 30.76 -24.53
C ASP A 97 -21.34 29.98 -24.36
N PRO A 98 -20.74 29.51 -25.48
CA PRO A 98 -19.46 28.79 -25.47
C PRO A 98 -18.26 29.63 -25.02
N ILE A 99 -18.37 30.96 -25.07
CA ILE A 99 -17.29 31.87 -24.64
C ILE A 99 -17.14 31.81 -23.13
N GLN A 100 -18.23 31.79 -22.38
CA GLN A 100 -18.19 31.65 -20.91
C GLN A 100 -17.46 30.36 -20.51
N MET A 101 -17.72 29.24 -21.19
CA MET A 101 -16.97 27.99 -20.93
C MET A 101 -15.48 28.15 -21.19
N SER A 102 -15.10 28.78 -22.31
CA SER A 102 -13.71 29.00 -22.67
C SER A 102 -12.98 29.88 -21.65
N MET A 103 -13.65 30.91 -21.13
CA MET A 103 -13.15 31.74 -20.03
C MET A 103 -12.94 30.93 -18.74
N ILE A 104 -13.88 30.05 -18.38
CA ILE A 104 -13.78 29.19 -17.20
C ILE A 104 -12.57 28.25 -17.34
N ILE A 105 -12.45 27.52 -18.46
CA ILE A 105 -11.35 26.58 -18.68
C ILE A 105 -10.00 27.32 -18.68
N TYR A 106 -9.91 28.47 -19.36
CA TYR A 106 -8.70 29.30 -19.34
C TYR A 106 -8.32 29.72 -17.92
N SER A 107 -9.28 30.20 -17.14
CA SER A 107 -9.07 30.67 -15.77
C SER A 107 -8.63 29.51 -14.87
N CYS A 108 -9.27 28.34 -14.95
CA CYS A 108 -8.88 27.18 -14.17
C CYS A 108 -7.44 26.74 -14.48
N LEU A 109 -7.09 26.56 -15.76
CA LEU A 109 -5.73 26.18 -16.15
C LEU A 109 -4.68 27.21 -15.71
N LYS A 110 -5.05 28.50 -15.69
CA LYS A 110 -4.18 29.60 -15.23
C LYS A 110 -4.00 29.58 -13.72
N GLU A 111 -5.06 29.37 -12.94
CA GLU A 111 -4.96 29.22 -11.48
C GLU A 111 -4.17 27.97 -11.09
N GLU A 112 -4.36 26.85 -11.80
CA GLU A 112 -3.52 25.65 -11.64
C GLU A 112 -2.03 25.94 -11.80
N ARG A 113 -1.62 26.76 -12.79
CA ARG A 113 -0.22 27.16 -12.95
C ARG A 113 0.29 27.97 -11.75
N LYS A 114 -0.54 28.87 -11.21
CA LYS A 114 -0.19 29.62 -10.00
C LYS A 114 -0.03 28.71 -8.79
N ILE A 115 -0.89 27.70 -8.63
CA ILE A 115 -0.77 26.71 -7.56
C ILE A 115 0.57 25.96 -7.68
N LEU A 116 0.94 25.51 -8.89
CA LEU A 116 2.23 24.85 -9.13
C LEU A 116 3.42 25.77 -8.80
N GLU A 117 3.40 27.02 -9.26
CA GLU A 117 4.45 28.00 -8.96
C GLU A 117 4.57 28.27 -7.45
N ASN A 118 3.43 28.39 -6.76
CA ASN A 118 3.39 28.57 -5.31
C ASN A 118 3.94 27.35 -4.57
N ALA A 119 3.65 26.14 -5.05
CA ALA A 119 4.19 24.90 -4.48
C ALA A 119 5.71 24.79 -4.65
N GLN A 120 6.23 25.14 -5.82
CA GLN A 120 7.67 25.18 -6.06
C GLN A 120 8.39 26.17 -5.14
N ARG A 121 7.82 27.39 -4.98
CA ARG A 121 8.37 28.40 -4.05
C ARG A 121 8.32 27.94 -2.60
N PHE A 122 7.23 27.28 -2.22
CA PHE A 122 7.08 26.73 -0.87
C PHE A 122 8.12 25.65 -0.60
N ASN A 123 8.33 24.70 -1.50
CA ASN A 123 9.32 23.63 -1.35
C ASN A 123 10.76 24.17 -1.24
N GLN A 124 11.07 25.24 -1.98
CA GLN A 124 12.36 25.93 -1.86
C GLN A 124 12.52 26.63 -0.51
N ALA A 125 11.44 27.15 0.08
CA ALA A 125 11.45 27.76 1.41
C ALA A 125 11.42 26.73 2.56
N GLN A 126 10.94 25.51 2.29
CA GLN A 126 10.66 24.50 3.31
C GLN A 126 11.72 23.39 3.45
N SER A 127 12.94 23.56 2.91
CA SER A 127 14.07 22.62 3.10
C SER A 127 14.51 22.41 4.58
N GLY A 128 13.67 22.75 5.57
CA GLY A 128 13.86 22.49 7.00
C GLY A 128 12.66 21.89 7.74
N ASN A 129 11.55 21.49 7.10
CA ASN A 129 10.38 20.97 7.83
C ASN A 129 10.34 19.43 7.89
N ILE A 130 10.94 18.90 8.95
CA ILE A 130 11.27 17.47 9.19
C ILE A 130 10.05 16.64 9.66
N GLN A 131 8.97 17.28 10.10
CA GLN A 131 7.92 16.58 10.88
C GLN A 131 7.07 15.57 10.09
N SER A 132 6.76 15.81 8.82
CA SER A 132 5.90 14.90 8.04
C SER A 132 6.63 13.63 7.57
N THR A 133 7.94 13.73 7.35
CA THR A 133 8.78 12.59 6.95
C THR A 133 8.93 11.60 8.11
N VAL A 134 9.06 12.11 9.35
CA VAL A 134 9.30 11.29 10.54
C VAL A 134 8.15 10.34 10.86
N MET A 135 6.87 10.74 10.69
CA MET A 135 5.74 9.82 10.94
C MET A 135 5.67 8.70 9.91
N LEU A 136 5.97 9.01 8.65
CA LEU A 136 5.93 8.04 7.56
C LEU A 136 7.09 7.03 7.65
N ASP A 137 8.25 7.48 8.14
CA ASP A 137 9.40 6.63 8.42
C ASP A 137 9.17 5.71 9.62
N LYS A 138 8.57 6.21 10.71
CA LYS A 138 8.17 5.39 11.87
C LYS A 138 7.21 4.27 11.46
N GLN A 139 6.20 4.59 10.63
CA GLN A 139 5.23 3.60 10.15
C GLN A 139 5.92 2.50 9.32
N LYS A 140 6.79 2.89 8.37
CA LYS A 140 7.54 1.93 7.55
C LYS A 140 8.46 1.04 8.38
N GLU A 141 9.10 1.60 9.40
CA GLU A 141 9.96 0.86 10.31
C GLU A 141 9.16 -0.19 11.09
N LEU A 142 7.97 0.18 11.61
CA LEU A 142 7.12 -0.75 12.33
C LEU A 142 6.59 -1.86 11.42
N ASP A 143 6.10 -1.53 10.22
CA ASP A 143 5.65 -2.52 9.24
C ASP A 143 6.79 -3.51 8.88
N SER A 144 8.03 -3.02 8.80
CA SER A 144 9.19 -3.86 8.58
C SER A 144 9.49 -4.80 9.76
N LYS A 145 9.34 -4.31 11.01
CA LYS A 145 9.54 -5.13 12.21
C LYS A 145 8.48 -6.22 12.34
N VAL A 146 7.20 -5.89 12.08
CA VAL A 146 6.09 -6.86 12.10
C VAL A 146 6.29 -7.93 11.01
N ARG A 147 6.70 -7.53 9.81
CA ARG A 147 7.03 -8.49 8.73
C ARG A 147 8.17 -9.42 9.12
N ASN A 148 9.23 -8.88 9.73
CA ASN A 148 10.36 -9.68 10.21
C ASN A 148 9.95 -10.72 11.27
N VAL A 149 9.04 -10.37 12.20
CA VAL A 149 8.48 -11.33 13.17
C VAL A 149 7.77 -12.47 12.44
N LYS A 150 6.89 -12.14 11.48
CA LYS A 150 6.15 -13.12 10.69
C LYS A 150 7.07 -14.06 9.91
N ASP A 151 8.08 -13.52 9.23
CA ASP A 151 9.03 -14.31 8.44
C ASP A 151 9.84 -15.26 9.34
N LYS A 152 10.24 -14.81 10.54
CA LYS A 152 10.93 -15.65 11.52
C LYS A 152 10.05 -16.77 12.08
N VAL A 153 8.76 -16.51 12.35
CA VAL A 153 7.80 -17.55 12.75
C VAL A 153 7.71 -18.64 11.67
N MET A 154 7.53 -18.24 10.41
CA MET A 154 7.44 -19.20 9.29
C MET A 154 8.73 -20.03 9.14
N CYS A 155 9.90 -19.41 9.33
CA CYS A 155 11.18 -20.10 9.30
C CYS A 155 11.28 -21.16 10.41
N ILE A 156 10.90 -20.81 11.65
CA ILE A 156 10.91 -21.72 12.79
C ILE A 156 9.91 -22.87 12.59
N GLU A 157 8.70 -22.58 12.10
CA GLU A 157 7.69 -23.61 11.81
C GLU A 157 8.22 -24.63 10.78
N HIS A 158 8.93 -24.17 9.75
CA HIS A 158 9.55 -25.06 8.77
C HIS A 158 10.67 -25.93 9.36
N GLU A 159 11.47 -25.37 10.27
CA GLU A 159 12.53 -26.11 10.97
C GLU A 159 11.97 -27.12 11.97
N ILE A 160 10.86 -26.80 12.64
CA ILE A 160 10.13 -27.74 13.51
C ILE A 160 9.65 -28.94 12.70
N LYS A 161 9.01 -28.72 11.55
CA LYS A 161 8.59 -29.81 10.65
C LYS A 161 9.78 -30.69 10.23
N SER A 162 10.89 -30.06 9.85
CA SER A 162 12.12 -30.79 9.48
C SER A 162 12.72 -31.59 10.66
N LEU A 163 12.59 -31.07 11.88
CA LEU A 163 13.02 -31.74 13.10
C LEU A 163 12.11 -32.93 13.46
N GLU A 164 10.80 -32.78 13.28
CA GLU A 164 9.80 -33.84 13.44
C GLU A 164 10.10 -35.00 12.48
N ASP A 165 10.29 -34.72 11.18
CA ASP A 165 10.62 -35.74 10.18
C ASP A 165 11.90 -36.51 10.53
N LEU A 166 12.95 -35.80 10.98
CA LEU A 166 14.21 -36.43 11.39
C LEU A 166 14.05 -37.29 12.64
N GLN A 167 13.18 -36.87 13.57
CA GLN A 167 12.90 -37.61 14.79
C GLN A 167 12.11 -38.89 14.50
N ASP A 168 11.15 -38.82 13.58
CA ASP A 168 10.38 -39.99 13.13
C ASP A 168 11.27 -41.00 12.39
N GLU A 169 12.19 -40.53 11.54
CA GLU A 169 13.17 -41.41 10.89
C GLU A 169 14.10 -42.08 11.91
N TYR A 170 14.55 -41.32 12.92
CA TYR A 170 15.37 -41.85 14.00
C TYR A 170 14.62 -42.91 14.81
N ASP A 171 13.38 -42.64 15.22
CA ASP A 171 12.56 -43.58 15.98
C ASP A 171 12.25 -44.85 15.18
N PHE A 172 11.94 -44.71 13.88
CA PHE A 172 11.75 -45.84 12.98
C PHE A 172 12.99 -46.73 12.89
N LYS A 173 14.18 -46.13 12.73
CA LYS A 173 15.46 -46.86 12.72
C LYS A 173 15.74 -47.53 14.06
N CYS A 174 15.52 -46.87 15.19
CA CYS A 174 15.66 -47.46 16.52
C CYS A 174 14.76 -48.70 16.68
N LYS A 175 13.47 -48.57 16.36
CA LYS A 175 12.49 -49.68 16.45
C LYS A 175 12.86 -50.84 15.52
N THR A 176 13.32 -50.56 14.31
CA THR A 176 13.74 -51.58 13.34
C THR A 176 14.93 -52.38 13.85
N LEU A 177 15.90 -51.72 14.49
CA LEU A 177 17.08 -52.37 15.06
C LEU A 177 16.73 -53.23 16.27
N GLN A 178 15.90 -52.72 17.18
CA GLN A 178 15.45 -53.48 18.35
C GLN A 178 14.67 -54.74 17.95
N ASN A 179 13.79 -54.63 16.94
CA ASN A 179 13.02 -55.78 16.45
C ASN A 179 13.91 -56.86 15.80
N ARG A 180 14.99 -56.47 15.12
CA ARG A 180 15.95 -57.42 14.52
C ARG A 180 16.83 -58.14 15.54
N GLU A 181 17.17 -57.50 16.67
CA GLU A 181 17.92 -58.16 17.75
C GLU A 181 17.12 -59.30 18.41
N HIS A 182 15.79 -59.31 18.26
CA HIS A 182 14.91 -60.38 18.73
C HIS A 182 14.73 -61.54 17.72
N GLU A 183 15.21 -61.42 16.47
CA GLU A 183 15.15 -62.49 15.46
C GLU A 183 16.41 -63.36 15.47
N THR A 184 16.24 -64.69 15.45
CA THR A 184 17.31 -65.71 15.60
C THR A 184 18.33 -65.79 14.45
N ASN A 185 18.27 -64.91 13.45
CA ASN A 185 19.24 -64.85 12.35
C ASN A 185 20.28 -63.75 12.61
N GLY A 186 21.44 -64.15 13.11
CA GLY A 186 22.53 -63.24 13.48
C GLY A 186 23.07 -62.43 12.31
N VAL A 187 22.85 -61.12 12.35
CA VAL A 187 23.59 -60.13 11.56
C VAL A 187 25.07 -60.14 11.99
N ALA A 188 26.00 -59.91 11.07
CA ALA A 188 27.42 -59.88 11.39
C ALA A 188 27.73 -58.78 12.42
N LYS A 189 28.56 -59.08 13.44
CA LYS A 189 28.94 -58.14 14.51
C LYS A 189 29.55 -56.82 14.02
N SER A 190 30.05 -56.76 12.78
CA SER A 190 30.53 -55.52 12.13
C SER A 190 29.39 -54.57 11.80
N ASP A 191 28.27 -55.10 11.32
CA ASP A 191 27.15 -54.31 10.78
C ASP A 191 26.34 -53.71 11.93
N GLN A 192 26.22 -54.46 13.03
CA GLN A 192 25.59 -53.99 14.27
C GLN A 192 26.33 -52.79 14.90
N LYS A 193 27.67 -52.78 14.84
CA LYS A 193 28.49 -51.63 15.29
C LYS A 193 28.31 -50.42 14.38
N GLN A 194 28.22 -50.64 13.07
CA GLN A 194 28.00 -49.57 12.09
C GLN A 194 26.63 -48.90 12.28
N GLU A 195 25.59 -49.70 12.55
CA GLU A 195 24.23 -49.21 12.83
C GLU A 195 24.15 -48.44 14.16
N GLN A 196 24.85 -48.89 15.22
CA GLN A 196 24.95 -48.13 16.47
C GLN A 196 25.66 -46.77 16.28
N LEU A 197 26.72 -46.72 15.46
CA LEU A 197 27.38 -45.46 15.12
C LEU A 197 26.47 -44.52 14.35
N LEU A 198 25.64 -45.05 13.44
CA LEU A 198 24.64 -44.27 12.69
C LEU A 198 23.59 -43.68 13.63
N LEU A 199 23.05 -44.47 14.57
CA LEU A 199 22.11 -43.97 15.58
C LEU A 199 22.73 -42.88 16.44
N LYS A 200 23.97 -43.06 16.89
CA LYS A 200 24.68 -42.03 17.67
C LYS A 200 24.87 -40.73 16.88
N LYS A 201 25.13 -40.83 15.57
CA LYS A 201 25.20 -39.67 14.67
C LYS A 201 23.85 -38.97 14.53
N MET A 202 22.77 -39.73 14.35
CA MET A 202 21.41 -39.17 14.26
C MET A 202 20.98 -38.51 15.59
N TYR A 203 21.31 -39.10 16.74
CA TYR A 203 21.07 -38.49 18.04
C TYR A 203 21.77 -37.12 18.17
N LEU A 204 23.04 -37.03 17.75
CA LEU A 204 23.77 -35.75 17.77
C LEU A 204 23.15 -34.73 16.80
N MET A 205 22.67 -35.17 15.63
CA MET A 205 21.95 -34.30 14.70
C MET A 205 20.66 -33.76 15.31
N LEU A 206 19.87 -34.61 15.99
CA LEU A 206 18.66 -34.19 16.70
C LEU A 206 18.96 -33.22 17.84
N ASP A 207 19.98 -33.48 18.66
CA ASP A 207 20.38 -32.56 19.74
C ASP A 207 20.79 -31.19 19.20
N ASN A 208 21.60 -31.15 18.14
CA ASN A 208 22.01 -29.91 17.49
C ASN A 208 20.82 -29.16 16.89
N LYS A 209 19.91 -29.87 16.20
CA LYS A 209 18.72 -29.26 15.59
C LYS A 209 17.75 -28.72 16.64
N ARG A 210 17.52 -29.44 17.75
CA ARG A 210 16.71 -28.96 18.87
C ARG A 210 17.29 -27.67 19.47
N LYS A 211 18.61 -27.63 19.70
CA LYS A 211 19.29 -26.42 20.19
C LYS A 211 19.17 -25.25 19.22
N GLU A 212 19.30 -25.51 17.92
CA GLU A 212 19.14 -24.50 16.87
C GLU A 212 17.72 -23.90 16.87
N VAL A 213 16.69 -24.75 16.90
CA VAL A 213 15.29 -24.32 16.95
C VAL A 213 15.00 -23.52 18.21
N VAL A 214 15.43 -24.01 19.39
CA VAL A 214 15.25 -23.29 20.67
C VAL A 214 15.93 -21.92 20.63
N HIS A 215 17.14 -21.82 20.06
CA HIS A 215 17.84 -20.55 19.93
C HIS A 215 17.04 -19.55 19.07
N LYS A 216 16.50 -20.00 17.94
CA LYS A 216 15.68 -19.18 17.05
C LYS A 216 14.36 -18.76 17.70
N ILE A 217 13.72 -19.63 18.48
CA ILE A 217 12.52 -19.28 19.26
C ILE A 217 12.83 -18.19 20.29
N ILE A 218 13.94 -18.29 21.02
CA ILE A 218 14.35 -17.25 21.99
C ILE A 218 14.61 -15.93 21.26
N GLU A 219 15.30 -15.96 20.12
CA GLU A 219 15.55 -14.77 19.32
C GLU A 219 14.24 -14.14 18.81
N LEU A 220 13.30 -14.96 18.33
CA LEU A 220 11.97 -14.53 17.90
C LEU A 220 11.22 -13.84 19.05
N LEU A 221 11.21 -14.42 20.25
CA LEU A 221 10.55 -13.84 21.43
C LEU A 221 11.12 -12.46 21.76
N ASN A 222 12.44 -12.29 21.75
CA ASN A 222 13.09 -11.00 21.98
C ASN A 222 12.68 -9.95 20.92
N VAL A 223 12.68 -10.33 19.63
CA VAL A 223 12.28 -9.43 18.55
C VAL A 223 10.79 -9.07 18.64
N THR A 224 9.96 -10.04 19.02
CA THR A 224 8.51 -9.86 19.18
C THR A 224 8.22 -8.91 20.34
N GLU A 225 8.88 -9.09 21.49
CA GLU A 225 8.74 -8.22 22.65
C GLU A 225 9.15 -6.77 22.32
N LEU A 226 10.27 -6.58 21.63
CA LEU A 226 10.72 -5.25 21.19
C LEU A 226 9.71 -4.59 20.23
N THR A 227 9.18 -5.36 19.29
CA THR A 227 8.18 -4.88 18.32
C THR A 227 6.85 -4.54 19.00
N GLN A 228 6.41 -5.40 19.91
CA GLN A 228 5.20 -5.21 20.72
C GLN A 228 5.32 -3.97 21.62
N ASN A 229 6.49 -3.74 22.22
CA ASN A 229 6.74 -2.55 23.02
C ASN A 229 6.62 -1.26 22.20
N ALA A 230 7.16 -1.22 20.98
CA ALA A 230 6.99 -0.06 20.09
C ALA A 230 5.51 0.14 19.72
N LEU A 231 4.80 -0.93 19.39
CA LEU A 231 3.38 -0.88 19.04
C LEU A 231 2.49 -0.36 20.18
N ILE A 232 2.72 -0.84 21.41
CA ILE A 232 1.90 -0.51 22.59
C ILE A 232 2.28 0.85 23.18
N ASN A 233 3.57 1.15 23.30
CA ASN A 233 4.01 2.34 24.04
C ASN A 233 4.11 3.58 23.15
N ASP A 234 4.37 3.42 21.86
CA ASP A 234 4.51 4.55 20.94
C ASP A 234 3.23 4.70 20.11
N GLU A 235 2.95 3.78 19.19
CA GLU A 235 1.88 3.96 18.19
C GLU A 235 0.48 4.02 18.82
N LEU A 236 0.18 3.14 19.78
CA LEU A 236 -1.12 3.15 20.46
C LEU A 236 -1.32 4.43 21.28
N VAL A 237 -0.27 4.96 21.90
CA VAL A 237 -0.33 6.19 22.69
C VAL A 237 -0.48 7.41 21.77
N GLU A 238 0.29 7.48 20.69
CA GLU A 238 0.17 8.53 19.68
C GLU A 238 -1.21 8.52 19.01
N TRP A 239 -1.73 7.33 18.69
CA TRP A 239 -3.08 7.18 18.12
C TRP A 239 -4.16 7.63 19.10
N LYS A 240 -4.07 7.28 20.39
CA LYS A 240 -5.00 7.77 21.42
C LYS A 240 -4.98 9.29 21.53
N ARG A 241 -3.80 9.91 21.45
CA ARG A 241 -3.65 11.38 21.45
C ARG A 241 -4.30 12.00 20.20
N ARG A 242 -4.08 11.43 19.01
CA ARG A 242 -4.71 11.85 17.76
C ARG A 242 -6.23 11.72 17.82
N GLN A 243 -6.74 10.62 18.39
CA GLN A 243 -8.17 10.42 18.60
C GLN A 243 -8.77 11.50 19.50
N GLN A 244 -8.12 11.79 20.64
CA GLN A 244 -8.57 12.84 21.55
C GLN A 244 -8.62 14.20 20.84
N SER A 245 -7.59 14.53 20.06
CA SER A 245 -7.55 15.77 19.28
C SER A 245 -8.65 15.82 18.22
N ALA A 246 -8.91 14.72 17.51
CA ALA A 246 -9.97 14.67 16.49
C ALA A 246 -11.36 14.85 17.12
N CYS A 247 -11.60 14.27 18.31
CA CYS A 247 -12.87 14.43 19.03
C CYS A 247 -13.16 15.87 19.48
N ILE A 248 -12.15 16.74 19.60
CA ILE A 248 -12.31 18.16 19.95
C ILE A 248 -12.25 19.09 18.72
N GLY A 249 -12.37 18.54 17.51
CA GLY A 249 -12.36 19.31 16.26
C GLY A 249 -10.98 19.50 15.62
N GLY A 250 -9.99 18.72 16.06
CA GLY A 250 -8.69 18.61 15.38
C GLY A 250 -8.76 17.83 14.06
N PRO A 251 -7.62 17.64 13.37
CA PRO A 251 -7.59 16.96 12.08
C PRO A 251 -8.13 15.51 12.18
N PRO A 252 -8.72 14.97 11.11
CA PRO A 252 -9.30 13.62 11.11
C PRO A 252 -8.27 12.57 11.56
N ASN A 253 -8.68 11.68 12.47
CA ASN A 253 -7.80 10.61 12.95
C ASN A 253 -7.63 9.53 11.87
N ALA A 254 -6.44 8.94 11.77
CA ALA A 254 -6.21 7.75 10.98
C ALA A 254 -7.05 6.58 11.54
N CYS A 255 -7.68 5.82 10.64
CA CYS A 255 -8.51 4.66 11.00
C CYS A 255 -7.69 3.62 11.79
N LEU A 256 -8.35 2.87 12.67
CA LEU A 256 -7.76 1.80 13.48
C LEU A 256 -7.22 0.63 12.65
N ASP A 257 -7.57 0.53 11.38
CA ASP A 257 -7.26 -0.62 10.51
C ASP A 257 -5.77 -0.99 10.52
N GLN A 258 -4.88 0.00 10.54
CA GLN A 258 -3.43 -0.25 10.56
C GLN A 258 -2.94 -0.83 11.89
N LEU A 259 -3.39 -0.28 13.02
CA LEU A 259 -3.08 -0.82 14.34
C LEU A 259 -3.70 -2.20 14.54
N GLN A 260 -4.92 -2.40 14.04
CA GLN A 260 -5.62 -3.67 14.11
C GLN A 260 -4.87 -4.75 13.33
N ASN A 261 -4.36 -4.43 12.13
CA ASN A 261 -3.53 -5.35 11.36
C ASN A 261 -2.22 -5.69 12.07
N CYS A 262 -1.47 -4.69 12.57
CA CYS A 262 -0.20 -4.94 13.26
C CYS A 262 -0.39 -5.76 14.54
N CYS A 263 -1.40 -5.44 15.36
CA CYS A 263 -1.76 -6.20 16.55
C CYS A 263 -2.20 -7.62 16.19
N GLY A 264 -3.02 -7.78 15.14
CA GLY A 264 -3.50 -9.08 14.67
C GLY A 264 -2.37 -9.98 14.20
N GLU A 265 -1.44 -9.47 13.41
CA GLU A 265 -0.27 -10.22 12.93
C GLU A 265 0.69 -10.59 14.07
N SER A 266 0.94 -9.68 15.01
CA SER A 266 1.76 -9.97 16.19
C SER A 266 1.11 -11.01 17.11
N ALA A 267 -0.21 -10.94 17.30
CA ALA A 267 -0.95 -11.89 18.12
C ALA A 267 -1.01 -13.28 17.48
N ALA A 268 -1.23 -13.36 16.17
CA ALA A 268 -1.17 -14.62 15.43
C ALA A 268 0.22 -15.27 15.50
N SER A 269 1.27 -14.46 15.38
CA SER A 269 2.67 -14.89 15.51
C SER A 269 2.99 -15.43 16.90
N SER A 270 2.43 -14.82 17.95
CA SER A 270 2.62 -15.25 19.34
C SER A 270 1.80 -16.49 19.70
N ALA A 271 0.67 -16.73 19.04
CA ALA A 271 -0.15 -17.92 19.25
C ALA A 271 0.39 -19.15 18.51
N ALA A 272 1.24 -18.95 17.49
CA ALA A 272 1.87 -20.01 16.71
C ALA A 272 3.23 -20.48 17.29
N ALA A 273 3.83 -19.69 18.19
CA ALA A 273 5.06 -20.01 18.91
C ALA A 273 4.77 -20.71 20.25
#